data_AF-V2Y4N4-F1
#
_entry.id   AF-V2Y4N4-F1
#
_cell.length_a   1.000
_cell.length_b   1.000
_cell.length_c   1.000
_cell.angle_alpha   90.00
_cell.angle_beta   90.00
_cell.angle_gamma   90.00
#
_symmetry.space_group_name_H-M   'P 1'
#
loop_
_entity.id
_entity.type
_entity.pdbx_description
1 polymer ?
#
loop_
_entity_poly.entity_id
_entity_poly.type
_entity_poly.pdbx_seq_one_letter_code
_entity_poly.pdbx_strand_id
1 'polypeptide(L)'
;MRKLCSKILVFTLVAGSLLPVMQPKAAESRVQNDKAFAPTVCHSHKYLASKKSQSGLKLNKLFIEDLSLNYGEIRDKCDEELTPEHVGHGEYCTEIPYSYNVRYYFDTYDPDLNYELKDTSPCIRVEGALNEILSGFKAGSTKRMSVKSFIKLLKKNNYNVKYKYRKGELNSYYVAEEFEEVTFKTKKSSKVTYCLHIGVSSKDKSVSPYSITWLFVKK
;
A
#
# COMPACT_ATOMS: atom_id res chain seq x y z
N MET A 1 76.23 37.14 -1.59
CA MET A 1 75.83 36.82 -2.97
C MET A 1 74.42 37.33 -3.20
N ARG A 2 74.26 38.09 -4.30
CA ARG A 2 72.99 38.61 -4.83
C ARG A 2 72.02 37.46 -5.12
N LYS A 3 70.71 37.64 -4.86
CA LYS A 3 69.68 37.73 -5.93
C LYS A 3 68.25 37.95 -5.37
N LEU A 4 67.63 38.98 -5.96
CA LEU A 4 66.23 39.28 -6.27
C LEU A 4 65.16 39.21 -5.15
N CYS A 5 64.63 40.36 -4.72
CA CYS A 5 63.54 41.16 -5.34
C CYS A 5 62.15 40.54 -5.07
N SER A 6 61.30 41.05 -4.17
CA SER A 6 60.68 42.40 -4.07
C SER A 6 59.23 42.37 -4.58
N LYS A 7 58.29 42.61 -3.64
CA LYS A 7 56.97 43.25 -3.80
C LYS A 7 55.94 42.40 -4.59
N ILE A 8 54.67 42.29 -4.20
CA ILE A 8 53.69 43.37 -4.02
C ILE A 8 52.58 42.89 -3.09
N LEU A 9 52.24 43.77 -2.15
CA LEU A 9 51.04 43.80 -1.31
C LEU A 9 49.79 44.02 -2.17
N VAL A 10 48.61 43.52 -1.79
CA VAL A 10 47.35 44.30 -1.71
C VAL A 10 46.20 43.37 -1.29
N PHE A 11 45.55 43.79 -0.20
CA PHE A 11 44.26 43.34 0.28
C PHE A 11 43.14 43.72 -0.69
N THR A 12 42.12 42.87 -0.83
CA THR A 12 40.75 43.37 -1.02
C THR A 12 39.74 42.41 -0.41
N LEU A 13 39.12 42.90 0.65
CA LEU A 13 37.87 42.42 1.23
C LEU A 13 36.75 42.72 0.22
N VAL A 14 35.94 41.73 -0.15
CA VAL A 14 34.62 42.00 -0.74
C VAL A 14 33.58 41.25 0.06
N ALA A 15 32.70 42.05 0.68
CA ALA A 15 31.49 41.64 1.36
C ALA A 15 30.58 40.84 0.41
N GLY A 16 30.14 39.68 0.86
CA GLY A 16 29.11 38.86 0.23
C GLY A 16 28.05 38.53 1.26
N SER A 17 27.22 39.52 1.57
CA SER A 17 25.92 39.37 2.20
C SER A 17 25.04 38.34 1.50
N LEU A 18 24.14 37.73 2.27
CA LEU A 18 22.90 37.07 1.82
C LEU A 18 23.09 35.72 1.11
N LEU A 19 22.91 34.64 1.87
CA LEU A 19 22.33 33.42 1.31
C LEU A 19 20.80 33.55 1.38
N PRO A 20 20.12 33.77 0.24
CA PRO A 20 18.80 33.23 0.04
C PRO A 20 18.84 32.16 -1.07
N VAL A 21 18.21 31.04 -0.74
CA VAL A 21 17.41 30.21 -1.64
C VAL A 21 18.16 29.55 -2.80
N MET A 22 18.25 28.22 -2.76
CA MET A 22 17.57 27.38 -3.75
C MET A 22 17.38 25.97 -3.17
N GLN A 23 16.11 25.56 -3.10
CA GLN A 23 15.66 24.23 -2.73
C GLN A 23 16.32 23.17 -3.62
N PRO A 24 16.65 21.97 -3.13
CA PRO A 24 17.02 20.88 -4.00
C PRO A 24 15.84 20.56 -4.91
N LYS A 25 16.03 20.85 -6.20
CA LYS A 25 15.21 20.44 -7.34
C LYS A 25 15.24 18.90 -7.42
N ALA A 26 14.39 18.25 -6.63
CA ALA A 26 14.11 16.83 -6.70
C ALA A 26 12.60 16.61 -6.59
N ALA A 27 11.84 17.27 -7.46
CA ALA A 27 10.39 17.13 -7.54
C ALA A 27 9.81 17.45 -8.94
N GLU A 28 10.58 17.26 -10.00
CA GLU A 28 10.12 17.49 -11.39
C GLU A 28 10.38 16.26 -12.26
N SER A 29 9.90 15.10 -11.84
CA SER A 29 9.70 13.93 -12.72
C SER A 29 8.91 12.81 -12.04
N ARG A 30 7.98 13.14 -11.15
CA ARG A 30 6.85 12.23 -10.88
C ARG A 30 5.87 12.42 -12.03
N VAL A 31 6.10 11.67 -13.09
CA VAL A 31 5.16 11.52 -14.20
C VAL A 31 3.82 11.11 -13.60
N GLN A 32 2.90 12.07 -13.52
CA GLN A 32 1.47 11.81 -13.57
C GLN A 32 1.22 11.09 -14.90
N ASN A 33 1.23 9.76 -14.88
CA ASN A 33 0.57 9.03 -15.94
C ASN A 33 -0.92 8.99 -15.58
N ASP A 34 -1.61 10.05 -15.97
CA ASP A 34 -3.04 10.01 -16.30
C ASP A 34 -3.22 9.07 -17.51
N LYS A 35 -3.04 7.77 -17.30
CA LYS A 35 -3.65 6.78 -18.18
C LYS A 35 -5.00 6.46 -17.58
N ALA A 36 -6.04 7.01 -18.22
CA ALA A 36 -7.40 6.55 -18.05
C ALA A 36 -7.39 5.02 -18.16
N PHE A 37 -7.60 4.34 -17.02
CA PHE A 37 -7.68 2.89 -16.96
C PHE A 37 -8.86 2.47 -17.84
N ALA A 38 -8.55 1.84 -18.97
CA ALA A 38 -9.54 1.14 -19.75
C ALA A 38 -10.17 0.08 -18.83
N PRO A 39 -11.50 0.09 -18.61
CA PRO A 39 -12.15 -0.94 -17.83
C PRO A 39 -12.11 -2.23 -18.64
N THR A 40 -11.06 -3.03 -18.46
CA THR A 40 -11.02 -4.39 -18.98
C THR A 40 -12.05 -5.18 -18.19
N VAL A 41 -13.15 -5.50 -18.86
CA VAL A 41 -14.18 -6.40 -18.36
C VAL A 41 -13.57 -7.79 -18.33
N CYS A 42 -13.03 -8.22 -17.19
CA CYS A 42 -12.71 -9.62 -16.95
C CYS A 42 -13.33 -10.09 -15.64
N HIS A 43 -13.73 -11.36 -15.63
CA HIS A 43 -14.79 -11.90 -14.79
C HIS A 43 -14.54 -11.69 -13.30
N SER A 44 -15.33 -10.79 -12.70
CA SER A 44 -15.54 -10.80 -11.27
C SER A 44 -15.89 -12.23 -10.88
N HIS A 45 -15.05 -12.92 -10.11
CA HIS A 45 -15.59 -13.94 -9.24
C HIS A 45 -16.63 -13.20 -8.41
N LYS A 46 -17.90 -13.42 -8.77
CA LYS A 46 -19.06 -12.98 -8.00
C LYS A 46 -18.91 -13.64 -6.64
N TYR A 47 -18.18 -13.01 -5.74
CA TYR A 47 -18.24 -13.29 -4.32
C TYR A 47 -19.63 -12.83 -3.89
N LEU A 48 -20.58 -13.73 -4.10
CA LEU A 48 -21.98 -13.59 -3.81
C LEU A 48 -22.10 -13.06 -2.38
N ALA A 49 -22.42 -11.77 -2.27
CA ALA A 49 -22.98 -11.20 -1.07
C ALA A 49 -24.19 -12.06 -0.71
N SER A 50 -24.05 -12.93 0.29
CA SER A 50 -25.16 -13.78 0.71
C SER A 50 -26.30 -12.84 1.12
N LYS A 51 -27.48 -13.00 0.52
CA LYS A 51 -28.70 -12.24 0.86
C LYS A 51 -29.16 -12.42 2.33
N LYS A 52 -28.48 -13.22 3.14
CA LYS A 52 -28.74 -13.39 4.58
C LYS A 52 -27.98 -12.33 5.39
N SER A 53 -28.71 -11.67 6.29
CA SER A 53 -28.31 -10.68 7.31
C SER A 53 -26.79 -10.44 7.45
N GLN A 54 -26.34 -9.18 7.42
CA GLN A 54 -24.93 -8.78 7.64
C GLN A 54 -24.30 -9.49 8.87
N SER A 55 -23.69 -10.64 8.61
CA SER A 55 -23.03 -11.48 9.62
C SER A 55 -21.68 -10.89 10.06
N GLY A 56 -21.41 -9.64 9.68
CA GLY A 56 -20.16 -8.91 9.91
C GLY A 56 -19.27 -8.88 8.68
N LEU A 57 -18.08 -8.31 8.85
CA LEU A 57 -17.05 -8.27 7.80
C LEU A 57 -16.13 -9.48 7.93
N LYS A 58 -15.72 -10.05 6.79
CA LYS A 58 -14.83 -11.23 6.73
C LYS A 58 -13.74 -10.99 5.70
N LEU A 59 -12.50 -11.28 6.09
CA LEU A 59 -11.37 -11.29 5.18
C LEU A 59 -11.60 -12.33 4.08
N ASN A 60 -11.35 -11.95 2.83
CA ASN A 60 -11.45 -12.86 1.71
C ASN A 60 -10.47 -14.03 1.90
N LYS A 61 -10.96 -15.27 1.75
CA LYS A 61 -10.16 -16.49 1.98
C LYS A 61 -8.96 -16.57 1.04
N LEU A 62 -9.12 -16.04 -0.17
CA LEU A 62 -8.07 -16.01 -1.17
C LEU A 62 -6.84 -15.24 -0.65
N PHE A 63 -7.03 -14.02 -0.16
CA PHE A 63 -5.92 -13.21 0.39
C PHE A 63 -5.29 -13.79 1.66
N ILE A 64 -6.02 -14.64 2.41
CA ILE A 64 -5.44 -15.37 3.55
C ILE A 64 -4.38 -16.37 3.07
N GLU A 65 -4.63 -17.03 1.95
CA GLU A 65 -3.74 -18.02 1.36
C GLU A 65 -2.58 -17.32 0.65
N ASP A 66 -2.87 -16.33 -0.19
CA ASP A 66 -1.84 -15.73 -1.06
C ASP A 66 -0.78 -14.93 -0.29
N LEU A 67 -1.15 -14.31 0.85
CA LEU A 67 -0.17 -13.63 1.73
C LEU A 67 0.82 -14.59 2.41
N SER A 68 0.63 -15.91 2.26
CA SER A 68 1.60 -16.92 2.70
C SER A 68 2.46 -17.47 1.58
N LEU A 69 2.23 -17.05 0.34
CA LEU A 69 2.90 -17.53 -0.85
C LEU A 69 3.99 -16.55 -1.33
N ASN A 70 4.92 -17.07 -2.13
CA ASN A 70 5.86 -16.29 -2.92
C ASN A 70 5.33 -16.03 -4.34
N TYR A 71 6.09 -15.24 -5.12
CA TYR A 71 5.73 -14.89 -6.49
C TYR A 71 5.57 -16.11 -7.40
N GLY A 72 6.48 -17.08 -7.34
CA GLY A 72 6.43 -18.29 -8.16
C GLY A 72 5.18 -19.12 -7.88
N GLU A 73 4.84 -19.31 -6.60
CA GLU A 73 3.63 -20.02 -6.18
C GLU A 73 2.34 -19.31 -6.61
N ILE A 74 2.32 -17.97 -6.58
CA ILE A 74 1.17 -17.18 -7.07
C ILE A 74 1.07 -17.26 -8.59
N ARG A 75 2.20 -17.17 -9.31
CA ARG A 75 2.26 -17.33 -10.76
C ARG A 75 1.73 -18.70 -11.18
N ASP A 76 2.19 -19.77 -10.54
CA ASP A 76 1.80 -21.14 -10.89
C ASP A 76 0.33 -21.44 -10.54
N LYS A 77 -0.25 -20.72 -9.57
CA LYS A 77 -1.67 -20.79 -9.22
C LYS A 77 -2.58 -20.03 -10.20
N CYS A 78 -2.04 -19.05 -10.92
CA CYS A 78 -2.79 -18.25 -11.87
C CYS A 78 -2.72 -18.90 -13.25
N ASP A 79 -3.89 -19.15 -13.85
CA ASP A 79 -3.97 -19.64 -15.24
C ASP A 79 -3.62 -18.56 -16.28
N GLU A 80 -3.54 -17.30 -15.85
CA GLU A 80 -3.21 -16.13 -16.66
C GLU A 80 -1.78 -15.64 -16.38
N GLU A 81 -1.12 -15.11 -17.41
CA GLU A 81 0.20 -14.50 -17.27
C GLU A 81 0.14 -13.24 -16.40
N LEU A 82 0.95 -13.22 -15.34
CA LEU A 82 1.11 -12.04 -14.50
C LEU A 82 2.02 -11.03 -15.20
N THR A 83 1.64 -9.76 -15.18
CA THR A 83 2.44 -8.65 -15.70
C THR A 83 2.97 -7.83 -14.52
N PRO A 84 4.09 -8.21 -13.88
CA PRO A 84 4.62 -7.48 -12.74
C PRO A 84 5.32 -6.19 -13.19
N GLU A 85 5.10 -5.12 -12.44
CA GLU A 85 5.71 -3.81 -12.65
C GLU A 85 6.55 -3.42 -11.43
N HIS A 86 7.76 -2.91 -11.67
CA HIS A 86 8.59 -2.35 -10.60
C HIS A 86 8.03 -1.00 -10.15
N VAL A 87 7.70 -0.89 -8.86
CA VAL A 87 7.04 0.30 -8.29
C VAL A 87 7.98 1.14 -7.40
N GLY A 88 9.25 0.76 -7.33
CA GLY A 88 10.27 1.43 -6.52
C GLY A 88 10.40 0.83 -5.12
N HIS A 89 11.43 1.28 -4.39
CA HIS A 89 11.75 0.80 -3.03
C HIS A 89 12.00 -0.71 -2.91
N GLY A 90 12.39 -1.37 -4.01
CA GLY A 90 12.58 -2.82 -4.03
C GLY A 90 11.26 -3.60 -3.96
N GLU A 91 10.16 -3.01 -4.43
CA GLU A 91 8.87 -3.66 -4.55
C GLU A 91 8.48 -3.83 -6.02
N TYR A 92 7.89 -4.99 -6.33
CA TYR A 92 7.12 -5.21 -7.56
C TYR A 92 5.66 -5.36 -7.21
N CYS A 93 4.78 -4.90 -8.09
CA CYS A 93 3.36 -5.18 -7.98
C CYS A 93 2.82 -5.85 -9.23
N THR A 94 1.74 -6.61 -9.10
CA THR A 94 1.02 -7.16 -10.25
C THR A 94 -0.47 -7.17 -9.94
N GLU A 95 -1.29 -6.99 -10.97
CA GLU A 95 -2.75 -7.05 -10.84
C GLU A 95 -3.21 -8.48 -10.58
N ILE A 96 -4.27 -8.60 -9.79
CA ILE A 96 -4.88 -9.89 -9.49
C ILE A 96 -5.90 -10.19 -10.60
N PRO A 97 -5.68 -11.21 -11.45
CA PRO A 97 -6.45 -11.39 -12.69
C PRO A 97 -7.96 -11.58 -12.47
N TYR A 98 -8.35 -12.07 -11.30
CA TYR A 98 -9.73 -12.36 -10.92
C TYR A 98 -10.34 -11.37 -9.91
N SER A 99 -9.70 -10.22 -9.68
CA SER A 99 -10.21 -9.16 -8.79
C SER A 99 -10.15 -7.80 -9.47
N TYR A 100 -11.09 -6.92 -9.13
CA TYR A 100 -11.14 -5.59 -9.72
C TYR A 100 -10.24 -4.62 -8.95
N ASN A 101 -9.19 -4.09 -9.61
CA ASN A 101 -8.27 -3.09 -9.04
C ASN A 101 -7.64 -3.51 -7.71
N VAL A 102 -7.26 -4.78 -7.59
CA VAL A 102 -6.46 -5.28 -6.47
C VAL A 102 -5.11 -5.73 -7.01
N ARG A 103 -4.05 -5.48 -6.26
CA ARG A 103 -2.67 -5.82 -6.61
C ARG A 103 -1.99 -6.59 -5.50
N TYR A 104 -1.17 -7.57 -5.88
CA TYR A 104 -0.16 -8.12 -4.99
C TYR A 104 1.09 -7.24 -5.03
N TYR A 105 1.77 -7.15 -3.90
CA TYR A 105 3.08 -6.52 -3.77
C TYR A 105 4.07 -7.54 -3.23
N PHE A 106 5.23 -7.58 -3.85
CA PHE A 106 6.31 -8.52 -3.57
C PHE A 106 7.56 -7.77 -3.13
N ASP A 107 8.21 -8.28 -2.10
CA ASP A 107 9.50 -7.78 -1.66
C ASP A 107 10.62 -8.42 -2.50
N THR A 108 11.43 -7.57 -3.12
CA THR A 108 12.63 -7.97 -3.85
C THR A 108 13.89 -7.55 -3.11
N TYR A 109 13.84 -7.44 -1.78
CA TYR A 109 15.02 -7.19 -0.97
C TYR A 109 16.12 -8.18 -1.37
N ASP A 110 17.13 -7.62 -2.02
CA ASP A 110 18.29 -8.33 -2.52
C ASP A 110 19.52 -7.72 -1.85
N PRO A 111 20.31 -8.48 -1.07
CA PRO A 111 21.55 -7.98 -0.48
C PRO A 111 22.55 -7.50 -1.54
N ASP A 112 22.44 -8.00 -2.77
CA ASP A 112 23.28 -7.63 -3.92
C ASP A 112 22.72 -6.44 -4.72
N LEU A 113 21.58 -5.86 -4.28
CA LEU A 113 20.94 -4.66 -4.85
C LEU A 113 20.51 -4.79 -6.32
N ASN A 114 20.29 -6.01 -6.81
CA ASN A 114 19.80 -6.24 -8.18
C ASN A 114 18.29 -5.95 -8.35
N TYR A 115 17.53 -5.94 -7.24
CA TYR A 115 16.09 -5.65 -7.21
C TYR A 115 15.29 -6.38 -8.30
N GLU A 116 15.57 -7.68 -8.45
CA GLU A 116 14.88 -8.55 -9.38
C GLU A 116 13.74 -9.29 -8.68
N LEU A 117 12.60 -9.40 -9.36
CA LEU A 117 11.50 -10.24 -8.90
C LEU A 117 11.86 -11.71 -9.12
N LYS A 118 12.12 -12.42 -8.03
CA LYS A 118 12.45 -13.85 -8.04
C LYS A 118 11.20 -14.65 -7.72
N ASP A 119 11.14 -15.90 -8.16
CA ASP A 119 10.05 -16.80 -7.77
C ASP A 119 9.93 -16.91 -6.24
N THR A 120 11.04 -16.82 -5.51
CA THR A 120 11.07 -16.84 -4.05
C THR A 120 10.69 -15.52 -3.37
N SER A 121 10.43 -14.45 -4.11
CA SER A 121 10.07 -13.14 -3.55
C SER A 121 8.74 -13.25 -2.79
N PRO A 122 8.70 -12.95 -1.48
CA PRO A 122 7.49 -13.13 -0.69
C PRO A 122 6.44 -12.08 -1.04
N CYS A 123 5.16 -12.49 -1.05
CA CYS A 123 4.06 -11.55 -1.07
C CYS A 123 3.99 -10.82 0.28
N ILE A 124 4.21 -9.51 0.27
CA ILE A 124 4.24 -8.70 1.50
C ILE A 124 2.93 -7.98 1.76
N ARG A 125 2.14 -7.72 0.71
CA ARG A 125 0.94 -6.91 0.81
C ARG A 125 -0.03 -7.20 -0.33
N VAL A 126 -1.32 -7.10 -0.02
CA VAL A 126 -2.41 -6.92 -0.98
C VAL A 126 -2.91 -5.49 -0.86
N GLU A 127 -3.08 -4.80 -1.97
CA GLU A 127 -3.60 -3.44 -2.03
C GLU A 127 -4.83 -3.37 -2.93
N GLY A 128 -5.87 -2.66 -2.49
CA GLY A 128 -7.05 -2.39 -3.30
C GLY A 128 -8.18 -1.77 -2.51
N ALA A 129 -9.39 -1.82 -3.07
CA ALA A 129 -10.59 -1.32 -2.39
C ALA A 129 -10.98 -2.22 -1.21
N LEU A 130 -11.44 -1.60 -0.11
CA LEU A 130 -11.80 -2.31 1.11
C LEU A 130 -12.85 -3.41 0.90
N ASN A 131 -13.80 -3.22 -0.02
CA ASN A 131 -14.86 -4.17 -0.33
C ASN A 131 -14.40 -5.38 -1.16
N GLU A 132 -13.24 -5.28 -1.83
CA GLU A 132 -12.60 -6.42 -2.49
C GLU A 132 -11.87 -7.27 -1.45
N ILE A 133 -11.15 -6.61 -0.52
CA ILE A 133 -10.40 -7.24 0.57
C ILE A 133 -11.31 -7.88 1.62
N LEU A 134 -12.38 -7.19 2.01
CA LEU A 134 -13.35 -7.66 3.00
C LEU A 134 -14.73 -7.86 2.37
N SER A 135 -15.26 -9.07 2.52
CA SER A 135 -16.66 -9.37 2.22
C SER A 135 -17.59 -8.92 3.35
N GLY A 136 -18.87 -8.74 3.05
CA GLY A 136 -19.92 -8.39 4.01
C GLY A 136 -20.49 -6.97 3.87
N PHE A 137 -19.92 -6.18 2.95
CA PHE A 137 -20.59 -4.96 2.47
C PHE A 137 -21.81 -5.31 1.63
N LYS A 138 -22.82 -4.43 1.66
CA LYS A 138 -23.97 -4.56 0.76
C LYS A 138 -23.48 -4.31 -0.67
N ALA A 139 -23.81 -5.20 -1.60
CA ALA A 139 -23.42 -5.07 -3.01
C ALA A 139 -23.82 -3.70 -3.57
N GLY A 140 -22.89 -3.05 -4.27
CA GLY A 140 -23.06 -1.70 -4.83
C GLY A 140 -23.19 -0.56 -3.81
N SER A 141 -22.97 -0.82 -2.52
CA SER A 141 -23.07 0.22 -1.51
C SER A 141 -21.86 1.13 -1.53
N THR A 142 -22.11 2.43 -1.64
CA THR A 142 -21.13 3.51 -1.48
C THR A 142 -21.20 4.15 -0.09
N LYS A 143 -22.04 3.60 0.81
CA LYS A 143 -22.35 4.22 2.09
C LYS A 143 -21.15 4.15 3.02
N ARG A 144 -20.62 5.32 3.37
CA ARG A 144 -19.58 5.47 4.40
C ARG A 144 -20.12 5.13 5.79
N MET A 145 -19.24 4.67 6.66
CA MET A 145 -19.56 4.38 8.06
C MET A 145 -18.47 4.91 8.98
N SER A 146 -18.85 5.18 10.24
CA SER A 146 -17.85 5.53 11.26
C SER A 146 -16.92 4.35 11.52
N VAL A 147 -15.65 4.64 11.86
CA VAL A 147 -14.66 3.63 12.26
C VAL A 147 -15.21 2.72 13.35
N LYS A 148 -15.90 3.28 14.36
CA LYS A 148 -16.54 2.50 15.42
C LYS A 148 -17.53 1.46 14.88
N SER A 149 -18.35 1.82 13.89
CA SER A 149 -19.31 0.90 13.28
C SER A 149 -18.61 -0.17 12.44
N PHE A 150 -17.60 0.22 11.68
CA PHE A 150 -16.74 -0.70 10.93
C PHE A 150 -16.11 -1.75 11.86
N ILE A 151 -15.47 -1.32 12.95
CA ILE A 151 -14.84 -2.21 13.95
C ILE A 151 -15.87 -3.13 14.60
N LYS A 152 -17.09 -2.64 14.90
CA LYS A 152 -18.18 -3.48 15.43
C LYS A 152 -18.56 -4.58 14.44
N LEU A 153 -18.61 -4.30 13.14
CA LEU A 153 -18.88 -5.31 12.12
C LEU A 153 -17.71 -6.30 11.95
N LEU A 154 -16.47 -5.82 12.01
CA LEU A 154 -15.27 -6.65 11.89
C LEU A 154 -15.14 -7.65 13.05
N LYS A 155 -15.45 -7.22 14.29
CA LYS A 155 -15.43 -8.05 15.50
C LYS A 155 -16.41 -9.24 15.47
N LYS A 156 -17.43 -9.24 14.60
CA LYS A 156 -18.37 -10.38 14.51
C LYS A 156 -17.69 -11.65 14.00
N ASN A 157 -16.68 -11.54 13.13
CA ASN A 157 -15.99 -12.69 12.53
C ASN A 157 -14.50 -12.79 12.85
N ASN A 158 -13.97 -11.82 13.59
CA ASN A 158 -12.56 -11.72 13.93
C ASN A 158 -12.44 -11.45 15.43
N TYR A 159 -11.29 -11.77 16.01
CA TYR A 159 -11.03 -11.52 17.42
C TYR A 159 -9.71 -10.78 17.59
N ASN A 160 -9.46 -10.32 18.83
CA ASN A 160 -8.33 -9.45 19.16
C ASN A 160 -8.25 -8.20 18.27
N VAL A 161 -9.40 -7.68 17.83
CA VAL A 161 -9.48 -6.50 16.98
C VAL A 161 -9.02 -5.27 17.75
N LYS A 162 -7.86 -4.75 17.40
CA LYS A 162 -7.29 -3.49 17.89
C LYS A 162 -7.23 -2.51 16.74
N TYR A 163 -7.43 -1.23 17.01
CA TYR A 163 -7.35 -0.19 15.99
C TYR A 163 -6.78 1.09 16.55
N LYS A 164 -6.11 1.86 15.69
CA LYS A 164 -5.54 3.15 16.02
C LYS A 164 -5.53 4.04 14.78
N TYR A 165 -5.89 5.30 15.01
CA TYR A 165 -5.74 6.34 14.02
C TYR A 165 -4.25 6.64 13.78
N ARG A 166 -3.88 6.85 12.52
CA ARG A 166 -2.54 7.25 12.11
C ARG A 166 -2.63 8.36 11.07
N LYS A 167 -1.71 9.31 11.19
CA LYS A 167 -1.34 10.19 10.07
C LYS A 167 -0.24 9.48 9.29
N GLY A 168 -0.20 9.69 7.97
CA GLY A 168 0.78 9.09 7.07
C GLY A 168 2.20 9.25 7.61
N GLU A 169 2.85 8.14 7.94
CA GLU A 169 4.25 8.05 8.33
C GLU A 169 4.90 6.93 7.50
N LEU A 170 6.16 7.11 7.11
CA LEU A 170 6.93 6.16 6.28
C LEU A 170 6.16 5.80 4.99
N ASN A 171 6.22 4.57 4.49
CA ASN A 171 5.56 4.18 3.24
C ASN A 171 4.01 4.22 3.31
N SER A 172 3.41 4.45 4.48
CA SER A 172 1.96 4.41 4.65
C SER A 172 1.23 5.60 4.01
N TYR A 173 1.94 6.66 3.57
CA TYR A 173 1.33 7.79 2.85
C TYR A 173 0.74 7.39 1.50
N TYR A 174 1.18 6.26 0.92
CA TYR A 174 0.61 5.72 -0.31
C TYR A 174 -0.82 5.19 -0.11
N VAL A 175 -1.25 4.90 1.13
CA VAL A 175 -2.64 4.55 1.44
C VAL A 175 -3.52 5.79 1.44
N ALA A 176 -3.15 6.77 2.27
CA ALA A 176 -3.78 8.07 2.44
C ALA A 176 -2.93 8.90 3.43
N GLU A 177 -3.11 10.22 3.42
CA GLU A 177 -2.56 11.10 4.46
C GLU A 177 -3.02 10.71 5.88
N GLU A 178 -4.20 10.10 5.98
CA GLU A 178 -4.82 9.72 7.23
C GLU A 178 -5.49 8.36 7.06
N PHE A 179 -5.18 7.43 7.96
CA PHE A 179 -5.65 6.06 7.88
C PHE A 179 -5.89 5.45 9.26
N GLU A 180 -6.71 4.40 9.30
CA GLU A 180 -6.86 3.55 10.47
C GLU A 180 -6.00 2.30 10.30
N GLU A 181 -5.09 2.06 11.25
CA GLU A 181 -4.41 0.77 11.37
C GLU A 181 -5.28 -0.15 12.22
N VAL A 182 -5.72 -1.26 11.64
CA VAL A 182 -6.58 -2.25 12.31
C VAL A 182 -5.89 -3.60 12.30
N THR A 183 -5.56 -4.13 13.48
CA THR A 183 -5.01 -5.48 13.62
C THR A 183 -6.05 -6.44 14.16
N PHE A 184 -6.07 -7.66 13.63
CA PHE A 184 -7.01 -8.70 14.06
C PHE A 184 -6.49 -10.08 13.72
N LYS A 185 -7.11 -11.09 14.34
CA LYS A 185 -6.95 -12.50 13.98
C LYS A 185 -8.26 -13.05 13.46
N THR A 186 -8.21 -13.87 12.43
CA THR A 186 -9.42 -14.51 11.89
C THR A 186 -9.82 -15.66 12.80
N LYS A 187 -11.13 -15.90 13.00
CA LYS A 187 -11.60 -17.00 13.85
C LYS A 187 -11.07 -18.39 13.42
N LYS A 188 -10.69 -18.56 12.16
CA LYS A 188 -10.13 -19.80 11.62
C LYS A 188 -8.62 -19.94 11.83
N SER A 189 -7.87 -18.83 11.87
CA SER A 189 -6.41 -18.86 12.03
C SER A 189 -6.01 -18.02 13.23
N SER A 190 -5.56 -18.70 14.29
CA SER A 190 -5.18 -18.02 15.53
C SER A 190 -3.73 -17.63 15.72
N LYS A 191 -2.90 -18.08 14.80
CA LYS A 191 -1.47 -17.81 14.81
C LYS A 191 -1.14 -16.53 14.07
N VAL A 192 -1.82 -16.27 12.96
CA VAL A 192 -1.55 -15.12 12.07
C VAL A 192 -2.29 -13.88 12.55
N THR A 193 -1.56 -12.78 12.70
CA THR A 193 -2.14 -11.46 12.93
C THR A 193 -2.16 -10.69 11.61
N TYR A 194 -3.35 -10.32 11.14
CA TYR A 194 -3.51 -9.48 9.97
C TYR A 194 -3.54 -8.01 10.37
N CYS A 195 -3.08 -7.15 9.48
CA CYS A 195 -3.13 -5.71 9.61
C CYS A 195 -3.78 -5.11 8.37
N LEU A 196 -4.74 -4.23 8.59
CA LEU A 196 -5.31 -3.36 7.57
C LEU A 196 -4.83 -1.94 7.81
N HIS A 197 -4.32 -1.28 6.78
CA HIS A 197 -4.27 0.18 6.74
C HIS A 197 -5.38 0.66 5.83
N ILE A 198 -6.33 1.42 6.37
CA ILE A 198 -7.55 1.81 5.66
C ILE A 198 -7.59 3.33 5.57
N GLY A 199 -7.56 3.88 4.36
CA GLY A 199 -7.73 5.31 4.15
C GLY A 199 -9.07 5.80 4.70
N VAL A 200 -9.04 6.86 5.51
CA VAL A 200 -10.24 7.49 6.07
C VAL A 200 -10.49 8.85 5.44
N SER A 201 -11.74 9.28 5.40
CA SER A 201 -12.07 10.61 4.88
C SER A 201 -11.50 11.69 5.80
N SER A 202 -10.78 12.66 5.24
CA SER A 202 -10.25 13.81 5.98
C SER A 202 -11.34 14.66 6.64
N LYS A 203 -12.54 14.70 6.06
CA LYS A 203 -13.68 15.49 6.55
C LYS A 203 -14.28 14.97 7.85
N ASP A 204 -14.50 13.66 7.96
CA ASP A 204 -15.30 13.07 9.05
C ASP A 204 -14.71 11.76 9.62
N LYS A 205 -13.48 11.41 9.19
CA LYS A 205 -12.76 10.18 9.58
C LYS A 205 -13.59 8.91 9.35
N SER A 206 -14.46 8.92 8.35
CA SER A 206 -15.27 7.75 7.98
C SER A 206 -14.54 6.81 7.03
N VAL A 207 -14.97 5.55 7.04
CA VAL A 207 -14.49 4.49 6.14
C VAL A 207 -15.53 4.25 5.05
N SER A 208 -15.08 4.17 3.81
CA SER A 208 -15.89 3.80 2.64
C SER A 208 -15.63 2.34 2.26
N PRO A 209 -16.60 1.62 1.69
CA PRO A 209 -16.34 0.35 1.01
C PRO A 209 -15.24 0.46 -0.07
N TYR A 210 -15.05 1.66 -0.63
CA TYR A 210 -14.03 1.95 -1.65
C TYR A 210 -12.78 2.64 -1.09
N SER A 211 -12.60 2.66 0.23
CA SER A 211 -11.35 3.18 0.84
C SER A 211 -10.16 2.38 0.33
N ILE A 212 -9.10 3.07 -0.13
CA ILE A 212 -7.80 2.46 -0.42
C ILE A 212 -7.34 1.73 0.82
N THR A 213 -6.98 0.46 0.66
CA THR A 213 -6.69 -0.44 1.76
C THR A 213 -5.49 -1.29 1.44
N TRP A 214 -4.57 -1.37 2.41
CA TRP A 214 -3.49 -2.34 2.43
C TRP A 214 -3.79 -3.44 3.42
N LEU A 215 -3.58 -4.69 3.01
CA LEU A 215 -3.65 -5.87 3.85
C LEU A 215 -2.28 -6.55 3.86
N PHE A 216 -1.78 -6.86 5.05
CA PHE A 216 -0.53 -7.60 5.22
C PHE A 216 -0.52 -8.39 6.54
N VAL A 217 0.44 -9.32 6.67
CA VAL A 217 0.66 -10.06 7.91
C VAL A 217 1.58 -9.26 8.83
N LYS A 218 1.14 -9.05 10.07
CA LYS A 218 1.95 -8.40 11.11
C LYS A 218 2.79 -9.46 11.81
N LYS A 219 4.10 -9.44 11.55
CA LYS A 219 5.11 -10.24 12.24
C LYS A 219 5.31 -9.74 13.67
#